data_AF-A0A7K3L4V7-F1
#
_entry.id   AF-A0A7K3L4V7-F1
#
_cell.length_a   1.000
_cell.length_b   1.000
_cell.length_c   1.000
_cell.angle_alpha   90.00
_cell.angle_beta   90.00
_cell.angle_gamma   90.00
#
_symmetry.space_group_name_H-M   'P 1'
#
loop_
_entity.id
_entity.type
_entity.pdbx_description
1 polymer ?
#
loop_
_entity_poly.entity_id
_entity_poly.type
_entity_poly.pdbx_seq_one_letter_code
_entity_poly.pdbx_strand_id
1 'polypeptide(L)'
;MTRLTHDPFATPPLRPAAPAPLRDPAPLDPMRALTWEPGDEPWENVEVAGLDASGRPLVELEVSGARLADCRLAGCDLTGASFADVSFERCDLSNATLDRASFARCSLRDCKLTGASLMEASLENVAMTDCACGLCGLNQVRLRAFSAQTCDFSGADLSEATLRHVTLDDVRLIGTSFFRTALAGIDLTSCTLEGIVLSDAMDEVAGAKLDLYQAAALARRLGVIIQE
;
A
#
# COMPACT_ATOMS: atom_id res chain seq x y z
N MET A 1 -32.05 16.79 -4.27
CA MET A 1 -30.71 16.29 -4.68
C MET A 1 -29.82 17.50 -4.89
N THR A 2 -29.18 17.97 -3.82
CA THR A 2 -28.31 19.14 -3.86
C THR A 2 -26.95 18.67 -4.38
N ARG A 3 -26.63 18.95 -5.64
CA ARG A 3 -25.25 18.82 -6.14
C ARG A 3 -24.41 19.78 -5.30
N LEU A 4 -23.57 19.24 -4.42
CA LEU A 4 -22.48 19.99 -3.80
C LEU A 4 -21.65 20.57 -4.96
N THR A 5 -21.78 21.87 -5.19
CA THR A 5 -20.95 22.61 -6.12
C THR A 5 -19.53 22.57 -5.57
N HIS A 6 -18.75 21.59 -6.01
CA HIS A 6 -17.31 21.56 -5.76
C HIS A 6 -16.73 22.76 -6.50
N ASP A 7 -16.28 23.78 -5.76
CA ASP A 7 -15.60 24.92 -6.34
C ASP A 7 -14.23 24.43 -6.88
N PRO A 8 -14.04 24.38 -8.21
CA PRO A 8 -12.80 23.86 -8.80
C PRO A 8 -11.59 24.78 -8.54
N PHE A 9 -11.80 25.96 -7.94
CA PHE A 9 -10.76 26.92 -7.57
C PHE A 9 -10.51 27.01 -6.07
N ALA A 10 -11.19 26.21 -5.25
CA ALA A 10 -10.89 26.15 -3.83
C ALA A 10 -9.44 25.70 -3.60
N THR A 11 -8.73 26.36 -2.68
CA THR A 11 -7.37 25.97 -2.29
C THR A 11 -7.37 24.48 -1.94
N PRO A 12 -6.56 23.64 -2.61
CA PRO A 12 -6.56 22.21 -2.34
C PRO A 12 -6.23 21.97 -0.86
N PRO A 13 -6.91 21.02 -0.20
CA PRO A 13 -6.62 20.71 1.19
C PRO A 13 -5.14 20.40 1.36
N LEU A 14 -4.55 20.86 2.48
CA LEU A 14 -3.17 20.56 2.82
C LEU A 14 -2.94 19.04 2.77
N ARG A 15 -1.81 18.63 2.21
CA ARG A 15 -1.39 17.22 2.16
C ARG A 15 -1.51 16.64 3.58
N PRO A 16 -2.27 15.54 3.77
CA PRO A 16 -2.37 14.94 5.10
C PRO A 16 -0.97 14.60 5.60
N ALA A 17 -0.76 14.66 6.92
CA ALA A 17 0.50 14.24 7.49
C ALA A 17 0.68 12.72 7.28
N ALA A 18 1.90 12.30 6.98
CA ALA A 18 2.25 10.88 7.00
C ALA A 18 2.01 10.31 8.42
N PRO A 19 1.74 8.99 8.55
CA PRO A 19 1.69 8.32 9.84
C PRO A 19 2.96 8.59 10.63
N ALA A 20 2.82 8.70 11.96
CA ALA A 20 4.00 8.80 12.81
C ALA A 20 4.87 7.55 12.60
N PRO A 21 6.21 7.68 12.64
CA PRO A 21 7.09 6.52 12.64
C PRO A 21 6.68 5.56 13.75
N LEU A 22 6.82 4.25 13.52
CA LEU A 22 6.73 3.30 14.62
C LEU A 22 7.71 3.70 15.70
N ARG A 23 7.27 3.61 16.95
CA ARG A 23 8.19 3.70 18.08
C ARG A 23 9.06 2.46 18.06
N ASP A 24 10.34 2.64 18.36
CA ASP A 24 11.23 1.52 18.58
C ASP A 24 10.62 0.63 19.68
N PRO A 25 10.43 -0.67 19.41
CA PRO A 25 9.86 -1.56 20.40
C PRO A 25 10.79 -1.68 21.62
N ALA A 26 10.23 -2.14 22.73
CA ALA A 26 11.02 -2.62 23.86
C ALA A 26 12.01 -3.72 23.38
N PRO A 27 13.05 -4.07 24.16
CA PRO A 27 13.97 -5.15 23.79
C PRO A 27 13.21 -6.40 23.34
N LEU A 28 13.54 -6.87 22.14
CA LEU A 28 12.83 -7.97 21.48
C LEU A 28 13.56 -9.29 21.72
N ASP A 29 12.79 -10.37 21.86
CA ASP A 29 13.34 -11.72 21.98
C ASP A 29 13.72 -12.28 20.60
N PRO A 30 14.97 -12.75 20.38
CA PRO A 30 15.37 -13.26 19.09
C PRO A 30 14.74 -14.62 18.80
N MET A 31 13.93 -14.70 17.73
CA MET A 31 13.36 -15.94 17.24
C MET A 31 14.33 -16.62 16.26
N ARG A 32 14.75 -17.86 16.58
CA ARG A 32 15.80 -18.58 15.83
C ARG A 32 15.27 -19.63 14.85
N ALA A 33 14.03 -20.06 15.00
CA ALA A 33 13.43 -21.08 14.15
C ALA A 33 11.92 -20.89 14.10
N LEU A 34 11.31 -21.27 12.98
CA LEU A 34 9.88 -21.23 12.76
C LEU A 34 9.26 -22.62 12.90
N THR A 35 8.57 -22.86 14.01
CA THR A 35 7.76 -24.08 14.24
C THR A 35 6.26 -23.81 14.17
N TRP A 36 5.84 -22.68 13.60
CA TRP A 36 4.45 -22.26 13.59
C TRP A 36 3.55 -23.17 12.73
N GLU A 37 2.39 -23.50 13.29
CA GLU A 37 1.23 -24.14 12.67
C GLU A 37 -0.04 -23.31 12.95
N PRO A 38 -1.11 -23.43 12.13
CA PRO A 38 -2.37 -22.72 12.38
C PRO A 38 -2.93 -23.00 13.78
N GLY A 39 -3.18 -21.93 14.54
CA GLY A 39 -3.65 -22.00 15.93
C GLY A 39 -2.56 -21.99 17.01
N ASP A 40 -1.28 -21.93 16.61
CA ASP A 40 -0.18 -21.68 17.55
C ASP A 40 -0.26 -20.29 18.18
N GLU A 41 0.49 -20.12 19.27
CA GLU A 41 0.60 -18.84 19.97
C GLU A 41 1.11 -17.71 19.05
N PRO A 42 0.60 -16.47 19.24
CA PRO A 42 1.02 -15.31 18.47
C PRO A 42 2.51 -15.00 18.65
N TRP A 43 3.11 -14.37 17.65
CA TRP A 43 4.47 -13.84 17.78
C TRP A 43 4.41 -12.48 18.44
N GLU A 44 4.75 -12.42 19.72
CA GLU A 44 4.69 -11.18 20.50
C GLU A 44 6.08 -10.71 20.92
N ASN A 45 6.40 -9.45 20.64
CA ASN A 45 7.63 -8.79 21.10
C ASN A 45 8.91 -9.54 20.69
N VAL A 46 8.91 -10.10 19.48
CA VAL A 46 10.03 -10.87 18.94
C VAL A 46 10.79 -10.12 17.85
N GLU A 47 12.08 -10.43 17.74
CA GLU A 47 12.91 -10.09 16.60
C GLU A 47 13.14 -11.35 15.76
N VAL A 48 12.74 -11.29 14.50
CA VAL A 48 12.91 -12.37 13.53
C VAL A 48 13.87 -11.87 12.47
N ALA A 49 15.07 -12.47 12.41
CA ALA A 49 16.10 -12.08 11.45
C ALA A 49 16.45 -13.25 10.53
N GLY A 50 16.41 -13.02 9.22
CA GLY A 50 16.85 -13.99 8.21
C GLY A 50 16.01 -15.27 8.12
N LEU A 51 14.77 -15.24 8.64
CA LEU A 51 13.87 -16.39 8.58
C LEU A 51 13.51 -16.70 7.13
N ASP A 52 13.68 -17.95 6.71
CA ASP A 52 13.13 -18.46 5.47
C ASP A 52 11.86 -19.28 5.76
N ALA A 53 10.72 -18.72 5.38
CA ALA A 53 9.41 -19.35 5.48
C ALA A 53 8.73 -19.47 4.12
N SER A 54 9.48 -19.31 3.02
CA SER A 54 8.94 -19.22 1.67
C SER A 54 7.96 -20.36 1.35
N GLY A 55 6.80 -20.01 0.79
CA GLY A 55 5.76 -20.97 0.40
C GLY A 55 4.98 -21.62 1.55
N ARG A 56 5.22 -21.24 2.81
CA ARG A 56 4.53 -21.86 3.95
C ARG A 56 3.10 -21.34 4.08
N PRO A 57 2.17 -22.21 4.53
CA PRO A 57 0.88 -21.76 5.03
C PRO A 57 1.08 -21.09 6.39
N LEU A 58 0.83 -19.80 6.46
CA LEU A 58 0.89 -18.92 7.64
C LEU A 58 -0.47 -18.21 7.83
N VAL A 59 -1.55 -18.93 7.52
CA VAL A 59 -2.93 -18.42 7.51
C VAL A 59 -3.33 -17.97 8.92
N GLU A 60 -3.92 -16.79 9.04
CA GLU A 60 -4.32 -16.19 10.33
C GLU A 60 -3.15 -16.05 11.33
N LEU A 61 -1.89 -16.01 10.84
CA LEU A 61 -0.74 -15.71 11.70
C LEU A 61 -0.93 -14.37 12.39
N GLU A 62 -0.80 -14.37 13.72
CA GLU A 62 -0.85 -13.17 14.55
C GLU A 62 0.56 -12.75 14.98
N VAL A 63 0.92 -11.50 14.67
CA VAL A 63 2.21 -10.91 15.02
C VAL A 63 1.98 -9.53 15.63
N SER A 64 2.55 -9.31 16.82
CA SER A 64 2.39 -8.07 17.57
C SER A 64 3.71 -7.57 18.15
N GLY A 65 4.01 -6.28 17.98
CA GLY A 65 5.20 -5.65 18.55
C GLY A 65 6.52 -6.23 18.07
N ALA A 66 6.56 -6.75 16.83
CA ALA A 66 7.69 -7.51 16.32
C ALA A 66 8.54 -6.73 15.31
N ARG A 67 9.79 -7.18 15.13
CA ARG A 67 10.67 -6.75 14.03
C ARG A 67 11.01 -7.94 13.15
N LEU A 68 10.68 -7.87 11.87
CA LEU A 68 11.06 -8.84 10.86
C LEU A 68 12.10 -8.20 9.95
N ALA A 69 13.33 -8.73 9.99
CA ALA A 69 14.46 -8.23 9.22
C ALA A 69 15.01 -9.33 8.29
N ASP A 70 15.20 -9.01 7.02
CA ASP A 70 15.81 -9.91 6.03
C ASP A 70 15.09 -11.27 5.89
N CYS A 71 13.78 -11.32 6.20
CA CYS A 71 12.99 -12.54 6.12
C CYS A 71 12.53 -12.83 4.69
N ARG A 72 12.48 -14.11 4.32
CA ARG A 72 11.89 -14.59 3.06
C ARG A 72 10.52 -15.20 3.36
N LEU A 73 9.49 -14.49 2.94
CA LEU A 73 8.08 -14.83 3.04
C LEU A 73 7.45 -14.98 1.64
N ALA A 74 8.29 -15.16 0.62
CA ALA A 74 7.84 -15.22 -0.77
C ALA A 74 6.91 -16.42 -0.98
N GLY A 75 5.76 -16.19 -1.60
CA GLY A 75 4.76 -17.22 -1.85
C GLY A 75 4.07 -17.78 -0.60
N CYS A 76 4.27 -17.20 0.59
CA CYS A 76 3.53 -17.63 1.78
C CYS A 76 2.03 -17.35 1.63
N ASP A 77 1.22 -18.22 2.22
CA ASP A 77 -0.20 -17.94 2.43
C ASP A 77 -0.37 -17.29 3.80
N LEU A 78 -0.53 -15.97 3.82
CA LEU A 78 -0.79 -15.11 4.97
C LEU A 78 -2.24 -14.61 4.95
N THR A 79 -3.16 -15.38 4.38
CA THR A 79 -4.59 -15.01 4.32
C THR A 79 -5.10 -14.77 5.74
N GLY A 80 -5.73 -13.61 5.96
CA GLY A 80 -6.27 -13.22 7.26
C GLY A 80 -5.23 -12.95 8.36
N ALA A 81 -3.92 -12.92 8.04
CA ALA A 81 -2.89 -12.62 9.02
C ALA A 81 -3.07 -11.22 9.64
N SER A 82 -2.68 -11.08 10.90
CA SER A 82 -2.80 -9.84 11.67
C SER A 82 -1.42 -9.36 12.11
N PHE A 83 -1.06 -8.15 11.70
CA PHE A 83 0.18 -7.47 12.06
C PHE A 83 -0.15 -6.19 12.82
N ALA A 84 0.26 -6.12 14.09
CA ALA A 84 0.08 -4.94 14.94
C ALA A 84 1.43 -4.45 15.47
N ASP A 85 1.75 -3.17 15.28
CA ASP A 85 3.02 -2.61 15.75
C ASP A 85 4.25 -3.36 15.21
N VAL A 86 4.22 -3.75 13.93
CA VAL A 86 5.26 -4.56 13.29
C VAL A 86 6.12 -3.71 12.34
N SER A 87 7.44 -3.89 12.42
CA SER A 87 8.39 -3.36 11.44
C SER A 87 8.93 -4.47 10.54
N PHE A 88 8.80 -4.28 9.23
CA PHE A 88 9.39 -5.12 8.19
C PHE A 88 10.56 -4.36 7.55
N GLU A 89 11.74 -4.96 7.57
CA GLU A 89 12.95 -4.40 6.97
C GLU A 89 13.57 -5.41 6.00
N ARG A 90 13.71 -5.04 4.73
CA ARG A 90 14.35 -5.89 3.70
C ARG A 90 13.72 -7.29 3.57
N CYS A 91 12.42 -7.41 3.87
CA CYS A 91 11.68 -8.66 3.74
C CYS A 91 11.23 -8.88 2.29
N ASP A 92 11.22 -10.15 1.88
CA ASP A 92 10.67 -10.57 0.59
C ASP A 92 9.30 -11.24 0.79
N LEU A 93 8.24 -10.53 0.42
CA LEU A 93 6.84 -11.01 0.38
C LEU A 93 6.36 -11.21 -1.06
N SER A 94 7.28 -11.38 -2.03
CA SER A 94 6.90 -11.52 -3.44
C SER A 94 5.95 -12.70 -3.64
N ASN A 95 4.86 -12.50 -4.37
CA ASN A 95 3.81 -13.49 -4.61
C ASN A 95 3.14 -14.07 -3.35
N ALA A 96 3.28 -13.45 -2.18
CA ALA A 96 2.56 -13.87 -0.99
C ALA A 96 1.05 -13.56 -1.11
N THR A 97 0.22 -14.40 -0.51
CA THR A 97 -1.23 -14.15 -0.38
C THR A 97 -1.50 -13.50 0.97
N LEU A 98 -1.82 -12.22 0.99
CA LEU A 98 -2.17 -11.41 2.16
C LEU A 98 -3.65 -10.97 2.10
N ASP A 99 -4.48 -11.77 1.42
CA ASP A 99 -5.89 -11.47 1.27
C ASP A 99 -6.56 -11.38 2.64
N ARG A 100 -7.36 -10.33 2.84
CA ARG A 100 -8.02 -10.01 4.12
C ARG A 100 -7.09 -9.82 5.31
N ALA A 101 -5.78 -9.70 5.10
CA ALA A 101 -4.84 -9.40 6.18
C ALA A 101 -5.11 -8.01 6.79
N SER A 102 -4.75 -7.85 8.06
CA SER A 102 -4.85 -6.59 8.79
C SER A 102 -3.47 -6.10 9.20
N PHE A 103 -3.15 -4.86 8.82
CA PHE A 103 -1.96 -4.15 9.26
C PHE A 103 -2.38 -2.93 10.06
N ALA A 104 -1.98 -2.89 11.34
CA ALA A 104 -2.23 -1.76 12.22
C ALA A 104 -0.89 -1.23 12.74
N ARG A 105 -0.59 0.04 12.48
CA ARG A 105 0.65 0.68 12.92
C ARG A 105 1.88 -0.12 12.47
N CYS A 106 2.02 -0.33 11.16
CA CYS A 106 3.14 -1.10 10.60
C CYS A 106 4.06 -0.23 9.74
N SER A 107 5.34 -0.59 9.67
CA SER A 107 6.31 0.02 8.76
C SER A 107 6.91 -1.05 7.86
N LEU A 108 7.01 -0.74 6.57
CA LEU A 108 7.69 -1.58 5.59
C LEU A 108 8.79 -0.73 4.95
N ARG A 109 10.03 -1.16 5.10
CA ARG A 109 11.20 -0.52 4.52
C ARG A 109 11.98 -1.50 3.65
N ASP A 110 12.34 -1.09 2.45
CA ASP A 110 13.14 -1.88 1.50
C ASP A 110 12.53 -3.28 1.21
N CYS A 111 11.20 -3.40 1.30
CA CYS A 111 10.52 -4.69 1.16
C CYS A 111 10.12 -4.97 -0.30
N LYS A 112 10.12 -6.24 -0.67
CA LYS A 112 9.58 -6.70 -1.96
C LYS A 112 8.20 -7.28 -1.75
N LEU A 113 7.21 -6.76 -2.46
CA LEU A 113 5.84 -7.26 -2.48
C LEU A 113 5.41 -7.61 -3.91
N THR A 114 6.33 -7.68 -4.88
CA THR A 114 5.99 -7.87 -6.29
C THR A 114 5.09 -9.09 -6.49
N GLY A 115 3.94 -8.89 -7.14
CA GLY A 115 2.94 -9.94 -7.38
C GLY A 115 2.17 -10.42 -6.15
N ALA A 116 2.38 -9.83 -4.96
CA ALA A 116 1.61 -10.19 -3.77
C ALA A 116 0.13 -9.80 -3.93
N SER A 117 -0.76 -10.62 -3.37
CA SER A 117 -2.19 -10.31 -3.31
C SER A 117 -2.53 -9.75 -1.92
N LEU A 118 -3.19 -8.60 -1.86
CA LEU A 118 -3.70 -7.93 -0.66
C LEU A 118 -5.20 -7.63 -0.84
N MET A 119 -5.92 -8.53 -1.51
CA MET A 119 -7.35 -8.32 -1.81
C MET A 119 -8.14 -8.20 -0.51
N GLU A 120 -9.00 -7.19 -0.42
CA GLU A 120 -9.82 -6.89 0.78
C GLU A 120 -9.02 -6.63 2.08
N ALA A 121 -7.69 -6.48 1.99
CA ALA A 121 -6.86 -6.21 3.17
C ALA A 121 -7.15 -4.83 3.79
N SER A 122 -6.83 -4.68 5.07
CA SER A 122 -6.98 -3.42 5.82
C SER A 122 -5.64 -2.92 6.31
N LEU A 123 -5.21 -1.74 5.84
CA LEU A 123 -3.96 -1.11 6.24
C LEU A 123 -4.27 0.22 6.93
N GLU A 124 -4.03 0.27 8.24
CA GLU A 124 -4.30 1.42 9.09
C GLU A 124 -3.04 1.92 9.80
N ASN A 125 -2.70 3.20 9.61
CA ASN A 125 -1.46 3.81 10.11
C ASN A 125 -0.21 3.06 9.60
N VAL A 126 -0.14 2.83 8.29
CA VAL A 126 0.96 2.07 7.67
C VAL A 126 1.85 2.99 6.84
N ALA A 127 3.16 2.84 7.01
CA ALA A 127 4.17 3.55 6.23
C ALA A 127 5.02 2.58 5.40
N MET A 128 5.12 2.84 4.10
CA MET A 128 5.98 2.12 3.17
C MET A 128 7.07 3.05 2.63
N THR A 129 8.31 2.60 2.62
CA THR A 129 9.45 3.36 2.08
C THR A 129 10.35 2.43 1.29
N ASP A 130 10.70 2.83 0.07
CA ASP A 130 11.61 2.07 -0.81
C ASP A 130 11.12 0.64 -1.12
N CYS A 131 9.80 0.44 -1.21
CA CYS A 131 9.21 -0.88 -1.45
C CYS A 131 8.88 -1.13 -2.93
N ALA A 132 9.07 -2.37 -3.37
CA ALA A 132 8.68 -2.83 -4.71
C ALA A 132 7.34 -3.56 -4.69
N CYS A 133 6.27 -2.89 -5.07
CA CYS A 133 4.88 -3.36 -5.08
C CYS A 133 4.32 -3.56 -6.51
N GLY A 134 5.21 -3.78 -7.49
CA GLY A 134 4.80 -4.00 -8.87
C GLY A 134 3.88 -5.22 -9.01
N LEU A 135 2.84 -5.12 -9.83
CA LEU A 135 1.87 -6.19 -10.08
C LEU A 135 1.11 -6.68 -8.83
N CYS A 136 1.11 -5.93 -7.72
CA CYS A 136 0.33 -6.30 -6.54
C CYS A 136 -1.18 -6.23 -6.82
N GLY A 137 -1.93 -7.22 -6.33
CA GLY A 137 -3.38 -7.15 -6.25
C GLY A 137 -3.81 -6.39 -5.00
N LEU A 138 -4.42 -5.22 -5.14
CA LEU A 138 -4.90 -4.38 -4.04
C LEU A 138 -6.41 -4.10 -4.20
N ASN A 139 -7.11 -4.99 -4.89
CA ASN A 139 -8.55 -4.87 -5.15
C ASN A 139 -9.30 -4.78 -3.82
N GLN A 140 -10.19 -3.78 -3.71
CA GLN A 140 -11.02 -3.56 -2.52
C GLN A 140 -10.24 -3.35 -1.22
N VAL A 141 -8.94 -3.01 -1.31
CA VAL A 141 -8.13 -2.70 -0.13
C VAL A 141 -8.66 -1.45 0.60
N ARG A 142 -8.55 -1.44 1.92
CA ARG A 142 -8.89 -0.28 2.76
C ARG A 142 -7.60 0.34 3.30
N LEU A 143 -7.27 1.54 2.81
CA LEU A 143 -6.11 2.32 3.27
C LEU A 143 -6.59 3.49 4.12
N ARG A 144 -6.19 3.52 5.40
CA ARG A 144 -6.47 4.62 6.33
C ARG A 144 -5.19 5.12 6.97
N ALA A 145 -4.91 6.42 6.85
CA ALA A 145 -3.64 6.99 7.32
C ALA A 145 -2.47 6.15 6.77
N PHE A 146 -2.37 6.10 5.45
CA PHE A 146 -1.37 5.31 4.75
C PHE A 146 -0.40 6.24 4.03
N SER A 147 0.89 5.90 4.06
CA SER A 147 1.92 6.62 3.30
C SER A 147 2.77 5.66 2.51
N ALA A 148 3.08 6.00 1.27
CA ALA A 148 4.11 5.37 0.48
C ALA A 148 5.10 6.42 -0.02
N GLN A 149 6.39 6.17 0.15
CA GLN A 149 7.48 7.03 -0.29
C GLN A 149 8.48 6.22 -1.12
N THR A 150 8.81 6.70 -2.33
CA THR A 150 9.83 6.07 -3.20
C THR A 150 9.50 4.59 -3.49
N CYS A 151 8.21 4.27 -3.56
CA CYS A 151 7.71 2.92 -3.84
C CYS A 151 7.33 2.75 -5.32
N ASP A 152 7.37 1.51 -5.81
CA ASP A 152 6.92 1.18 -7.16
C ASP A 152 5.63 0.35 -7.12
N PHE A 153 4.53 0.89 -7.62
CA PHE A 153 3.24 0.22 -7.77
C PHE A 153 2.88 -0.02 -9.24
N SER A 154 3.90 -0.12 -10.12
CA SER A 154 3.68 -0.36 -11.55
C SER A 154 2.88 -1.64 -11.79
N GLY A 155 1.77 -1.52 -12.53
CA GLY A 155 0.86 -2.61 -12.85
C GLY A 155 0.07 -3.14 -11.65
N ALA A 156 0.13 -2.49 -10.49
CA ALA A 156 -0.70 -2.86 -9.35
C ALA A 156 -2.18 -2.55 -9.62
N ASP A 157 -3.07 -3.29 -8.98
CA ASP A 157 -4.51 -3.15 -9.14
C ASP A 157 -5.16 -2.62 -7.86
N LEU A 158 -5.41 -1.31 -7.78
CA LEU A 158 -6.15 -0.69 -6.68
C LEU A 158 -7.64 -0.53 -7.03
N SER A 159 -8.23 -1.38 -7.86
CA SER A 159 -9.65 -1.23 -8.23
C SER A 159 -10.57 -1.37 -7.01
N GLU A 160 -11.56 -0.49 -6.92
CA GLU A 160 -12.55 -0.44 -5.82
C GLU A 160 -11.93 -0.24 -4.41
N ALA A 161 -10.71 0.29 -4.33
CA ALA A 161 -10.05 0.59 -3.07
C ALA A 161 -10.69 1.79 -2.35
N THR A 162 -10.64 1.77 -1.02
CA THR A 162 -11.04 2.90 -0.18
C THR A 162 -9.81 3.61 0.37
N LEU A 163 -9.63 4.87 -0.01
CA LEU A 163 -8.48 5.69 0.38
C LEU A 163 -8.92 6.80 1.34
N ARG A 164 -8.37 6.81 2.56
CA ARG A 164 -8.62 7.87 3.55
C ARG A 164 -7.32 8.34 4.19
N HIS A 165 -7.01 9.63 4.06
CA HIS A 165 -5.74 10.20 4.54
C HIS A 165 -4.52 9.46 3.97
N VAL A 166 -4.51 9.30 2.64
CA VAL A 166 -3.42 8.64 1.90
C VAL A 166 -2.43 9.69 1.42
N THR A 167 -1.14 9.39 1.57
CA THR A 167 -0.03 10.21 1.05
C THR A 167 0.86 9.36 0.15
N LEU A 168 1.14 9.86 -1.04
CA LEU A 168 2.03 9.21 -2.00
C LEU A 168 3.11 10.21 -2.37
N ASP A 169 4.38 9.85 -2.14
CA ASP A 169 5.54 10.70 -2.44
C ASP A 169 6.54 9.96 -3.31
N ASP A 170 6.88 10.51 -4.47
CA ASP A 170 7.84 9.86 -5.38
C ASP A 170 7.45 8.41 -5.71
N VAL A 171 6.14 8.17 -5.88
CA VAL A 171 5.61 6.83 -6.16
C VAL A 171 5.46 6.64 -7.66
N ARG A 172 5.89 5.47 -8.14
CA ARG A 172 5.72 5.07 -9.54
C ARG A 172 4.39 4.34 -9.72
N LEU A 173 3.51 4.89 -10.56
CA LEU A 173 2.15 4.41 -10.82
C LEU A 173 1.96 4.14 -12.32
N ILE A 174 2.79 3.27 -12.90
CA ILE A 174 2.75 2.98 -14.35
C ILE A 174 1.86 1.77 -14.61
N GLY A 175 0.82 1.93 -15.42
CA GLY A 175 -0.15 0.87 -15.69
C GLY A 175 -1.00 0.48 -14.47
N THR A 176 -0.95 1.27 -13.39
CA THR A 176 -1.70 1.02 -12.17
C THR A 176 -3.19 1.24 -12.41
N SER A 177 -4.04 0.33 -11.92
CA SER A 177 -5.49 0.51 -11.96
C SER A 177 -6.00 1.26 -10.76
N PHE A 178 -6.76 2.33 -11.01
CA PHE A 178 -7.57 3.03 -10.04
C PHE A 178 -9.06 2.92 -10.36
N PHE A 179 -9.48 1.91 -11.13
CA PHE A 179 -10.87 1.75 -11.53
C PHE A 179 -11.80 1.76 -10.31
N ARG A 180 -12.76 2.69 -10.28
CA ARG A 180 -13.70 2.91 -9.15
C ARG A 180 -13.04 3.28 -7.81
N THR A 181 -11.84 3.84 -7.84
CA THR A 181 -11.11 4.29 -6.65
C THR A 181 -10.99 5.80 -6.65
N ALA A 182 -11.72 6.47 -5.76
CA ALA A 182 -11.71 7.93 -5.68
C ALA A 182 -10.34 8.46 -5.20
N LEU A 183 -9.75 9.37 -5.96
CA LEU A 183 -8.46 10.01 -5.68
C LEU A 183 -8.62 11.46 -5.16
N ALA A 184 -9.85 11.86 -4.81
CA ALA A 184 -10.15 13.19 -4.33
C ALA A 184 -9.28 13.56 -3.11
N GLY A 185 -8.57 14.69 -3.20
CA GLY A 185 -7.68 15.19 -2.15
C GLY A 185 -6.30 14.53 -2.09
N ILE A 186 -6.00 13.58 -2.98
CA ILE A 186 -4.65 12.99 -3.08
C ILE A 186 -3.79 13.90 -3.95
N ASP A 187 -2.60 14.23 -3.45
CA ASP A 187 -1.56 14.92 -4.20
C ASP A 187 -0.67 13.90 -4.91
N LEU A 188 -0.72 13.90 -6.25
CA LEU A 188 0.05 13.02 -7.12
C LEU A 188 1.17 13.78 -7.86
N THR A 189 1.40 15.06 -7.56
CA THR A 189 2.35 15.92 -8.30
C THR A 189 3.80 15.44 -8.25
N SER A 190 4.20 14.70 -7.20
CA SER A 190 5.52 14.07 -7.12
C SER A 190 5.56 12.65 -7.67
N CYS A 191 4.42 12.08 -8.07
CA CYS A 191 4.32 10.70 -8.55
C CYS A 191 4.47 10.60 -10.07
N THR A 192 4.93 9.45 -10.55
CA THR A 192 4.93 9.16 -12.00
C THR A 192 3.62 8.49 -12.38
N LEU A 193 2.83 9.11 -13.26
CA LEU A 193 1.57 8.57 -13.78
C LEU A 193 1.70 8.31 -15.28
N GLU A 194 1.69 7.03 -15.67
CA GLU A 194 1.72 6.65 -17.09
C GLU A 194 0.81 5.44 -17.31
N GLY A 195 -0.05 5.48 -18.34
CA GLY A 195 -0.89 4.34 -18.68
C GLY A 195 -1.87 3.88 -17.58
N ILE A 196 -2.20 4.74 -16.60
CA ILE A 196 -3.11 4.37 -15.51
C ILE A 196 -4.48 3.93 -16.05
N VAL A 197 -5.11 2.98 -15.37
CA VAL A 197 -6.45 2.50 -15.72
C VAL A 197 -7.49 3.23 -14.86
N LEU A 198 -8.52 3.76 -15.51
CA LEU A 198 -9.62 4.52 -14.92
C LEU A 198 -10.93 4.06 -15.57
N SER A 199 -12.06 4.41 -14.97
CA SER A 199 -13.36 4.29 -15.64
C SER A 199 -13.48 5.22 -16.85
N ASP A 200 -14.43 4.91 -17.74
CA ASP A 200 -14.72 5.74 -18.93
C ASP A 200 -15.10 7.19 -18.57
N ALA A 201 -15.78 7.37 -17.43
CA ALA A 201 -16.17 8.70 -16.94
C ALA A 201 -15.00 9.48 -16.32
N MET A 202 -13.94 8.79 -15.91
CA MET A 202 -12.77 9.35 -15.21
C MET A 202 -13.14 10.11 -13.93
N ASP A 203 -14.24 9.75 -13.27
CA ASP A 203 -14.67 10.38 -12.01
C ASP A 203 -13.64 10.18 -10.88
N GLU A 204 -12.79 9.16 -10.99
CA GLU A 204 -11.77 8.82 -10.00
C GLU A 204 -10.75 9.94 -9.76
N VAL A 205 -10.41 10.72 -10.79
CA VAL A 205 -9.42 11.81 -10.69
C VAL A 205 -10.04 13.14 -10.25
N ALA A 206 -11.36 13.21 -10.07
CA ALA A 206 -12.02 14.42 -9.63
C ALA A 206 -11.53 14.85 -8.23
N GLY A 207 -10.97 16.06 -8.14
CA GLY A 207 -10.40 16.59 -6.90
C GLY A 207 -9.01 16.04 -6.54
N ALA A 208 -8.41 15.19 -7.38
CA ALA A 208 -7.00 14.83 -7.25
C ALA A 208 -6.12 16.01 -7.70
N LYS A 209 -4.98 16.22 -7.05
CA LYS A 209 -4.02 17.26 -7.43
C LYS A 209 -2.97 16.64 -8.35
N LEU A 210 -2.87 17.18 -9.56
CA LEU A 210 -2.00 16.73 -10.64
C LEU A 210 -1.10 17.88 -11.08
N ASP A 211 0.07 17.54 -11.63
CA ASP A 211 0.91 18.51 -12.32
C ASP A 211 0.37 18.79 -13.74
N LEU A 212 1.05 19.71 -14.45
CA LEU A 212 0.67 20.10 -15.81
C LEU A 212 0.73 18.94 -16.81
N TYR A 213 1.77 18.10 -16.75
CA TYR A 213 2.00 17.02 -17.70
C TYR A 213 1.05 15.85 -17.44
N GLN A 214 0.79 15.54 -16.19
CA GLN A 214 -0.19 14.54 -15.75
C GLN A 214 -1.61 14.94 -16.18
N ALA A 215 -2.00 16.20 -15.95
CA ALA A 215 -3.29 16.72 -16.40
C ALA A 215 -3.41 16.68 -17.93
N ALA A 216 -2.33 17.04 -18.65
CA ALA A 216 -2.28 16.95 -20.11
C ALA A 216 -2.43 15.50 -20.61
N ALA A 217 -1.74 14.54 -19.99
CA ALA A 217 -1.87 13.13 -20.35
C ALA A 217 -3.31 12.61 -20.20
N LEU A 218 -4.02 13.03 -19.15
CA LEU A 218 -5.43 12.70 -18.97
C LEU A 218 -6.34 13.40 -19.99
N ALA A 219 -6.12 14.68 -20.27
CA ALA A 219 -6.91 15.41 -21.27
C ALA A 219 -6.78 14.79 -22.67
N ARG A 220 -5.60 14.27 -23.05
CA ARG A 220 -5.43 13.52 -24.31
C ARG A 220 -6.32 12.28 -24.38
N ARG A 221 -6.61 11.60 -23.26
CA ARG A 221 -7.55 10.45 -23.23
C ARG A 221 -8.99 10.84 -23.52
N LEU A 222 -9.36 12.09 -23.26
CA LEU A 222 -10.66 12.66 -23.62
C LEU A 222 -10.72 13.13 -25.09
N GLY A 223 -9.67 12.88 -25.88
CA GLY A 223 -9.57 13.32 -27.27
C GLY A 223 -9.15 14.78 -27.44
N VAL A 224 -8.67 15.44 -26.39
CA VAL A 224 -8.16 16.82 -26.46
C VAL A 224 -6.80 16.82 -27.14
N ILE A 225 -6.65 17.66 -28.17
CA ILE A 225 -5.36 17.91 -28.83
C ILE A 225 -4.60 18.95 -28.01
N ILE A 226 -3.42 18.57 -27.52
CA ILE A 226 -2.55 19.44 -26.72
C ILE A 226 -1.36 19.84 -27.57
N GLN A 227 -1.17 21.14 -27.75
CA GLN A 227 0.00 21.70 -28.39
C GLN A 227 1.14 21.80 -27.36
N GLU A 228 2.31 21.28 -27.74
CA GLU A 228 3.53 21.26 -26.93
C GLU A 228 4.23 22.63 -26.87
#